data_AF-A0A7S0H9K2-F1
#
_entry.id   AF-A0A7S0H9K2-F1
#
_cell.length_a   1.000
_cell.length_b   1.000
_cell.length_c   1.000
_cell.angle_alpha   90.00
_cell.angle_beta   90.00
_cell.angle_gamma   90.00
#
_symmetry.space_group_name_H-M   'P 1'
#
loop_
_entity.id
_entity.type
_entity.pdbx_description
1 polymer ?
#
loop_
_entity_poly.entity_id
_entity_poly.type
_entity_poly.pdbx_seq_one_letter_code
_entity_poly.pdbx_strand_id
1 'polypeptide(L)'
;FVALEVKAEGFTVTECSTASYSAAELKAGGYSAQECKAAEVSAREAGFSAAEAKYEGFTVAECVEAGYSPSDLKDGGYSAQECKAAEVSAREAGFSAAEVMAEGFTAQECKEVDFSAVELKIGGYSAQDCKEVDLSAKEAGFSSDECRAGGFTADECKALGYSPAEIKSGGYSAQD
;
A
#
# COMPACT_ATOMS: atom_id res chain seq x y z
N PHE A 1 3.32 28.22 32.44
CA PHE A 1 2.22 27.25 32.30
C PHE A 1 2.70 26.16 31.37
N VAL A 2 2.49 24.90 31.74
CA VAL A 2 2.72 23.78 30.81
C VAL A 2 1.42 23.51 30.06
N ALA A 3 1.49 23.04 28.81
CA ALA A 3 0.32 22.84 27.96
C ALA A 3 -0.78 21.98 28.61
N LEU A 4 -0.40 21.06 29.51
CA LEU A 4 -1.33 20.24 30.30
C LEU A 4 -2.23 21.05 31.23
N GLU A 5 -1.68 22.05 31.92
CA GLU A 5 -2.43 22.92 32.83
C GLU A 5 -3.41 23.79 32.04
N VAL A 6 -2.97 24.27 30.88
CA VAL A 6 -3.74 25.13 29.99
C VAL A 6 -4.92 24.36 29.37
N LYS A 7 -4.74 23.09 28.98
CA LYS A 7 -5.86 22.23 28.56
C LYS A 7 -6.86 21.99 29.69
N ALA A 8 -6.39 21.76 30.91
CA ALA A 8 -7.26 21.57 32.08
C ALA A 8 -8.09 22.82 32.42
N GLU A 9 -7.57 24.00 32.11
CA GLU A 9 -8.29 25.29 32.23
C GLU A 9 -9.23 25.59 31.05
N GLY A 10 -9.31 24.68 30.06
CA GLY A 10 -10.28 24.75 28.96
C GLY A 10 -9.83 25.54 27.74
N PHE A 11 -8.54 25.89 27.64
CA PHE A 11 -8.00 26.55 26.46
C PHE A 11 -7.98 25.61 25.25
N THR A 12 -8.23 26.18 24.08
CA THR A 12 -8.18 25.48 22.79
C THR A 12 -6.76 25.43 22.22
N VAL A 13 -6.52 24.52 21.26
CA VAL A 13 -5.24 24.46 20.55
C VAL A 13 -4.88 25.79 19.89
N THR A 14 -5.84 26.47 19.27
CA THR A 14 -5.63 27.78 18.61
C THR A 14 -5.13 28.85 19.58
N GLU A 15 -5.68 28.87 20.80
CA GLU A 15 -5.24 29.79 21.85
C GLU A 15 -3.81 29.47 22.33
N CYS A 16 -3.50 28.18 22.49
CA CYS A 16 -2.14 27.73 22.82
C CYS A 16 -1.14 28.03 21.70
N SER A 17 -1.49 27.81 20.43
CA SER A 17 -0.63 28.15 19.29
C SER A 17 -0.34 29.65 19.21
N THR A 18 -1.34 30.49 19.50
CA THR A 18 -1.16 31.96 19.59
C THR A 18 -0.23 32.35 20.74
N ALA A 19 -0.25 31.59 21.84
CA ALA A 19 0.67 31.74 22.96
C ALA A 19 2.05 31.12 22.73
N SER A 20 2.40 30.75 21.49
CA SER A 20 3.70 30.20 21.08
C SER A 20 4.06 28.84 21.68
N TYR A 21 3.09 28.04 22.09
CA TYR A 21 3.35 26.61 22.37
C TYR A 21 3.66 25.89 21.05
N SER A 22 4.71 25.07 21.06
CA SER A 22 5.06 24.22 19.94
C SER A 22 4.05 23.08 19.76
N ALA A 23 3.98 22.52 18.55
CA ALA A 23 3.11 21.39 18.24
C ALA A 23 3.37 20.18 19.17
N ALA A 24 4.63 19.90 19.51
CA ALA A 24 5.00 18.83 20.43
C ALA A 24 4.52 19.09 21.87
N GLU A 25 4.55 20.35 22.32
CA GLU A 25 4.01 20.72 23.63
C GLU A 25 2.49 20.55 23.70
N LEU A 26 1.77 20.78 22.60
CA LEU A 26 0.33 20.53 22.52
C LEU A 26 0.00 19.04 22.73
N LYS A 27 0.70 18.13 22.04
CA LYS A 27 0.55 16.68 22.29
C LYS A 27 0.90 16.32 23.73
N ALA A 28 2.00 16.84 24.27
CA ALA A 28 2.40 16.60 25.66
C ALA A 28 1.39 17.16 26.68
N GLY A 29 0.67 18.23 26.30
CA GLY A 29 -0.44 18.80 27.04
C GLY A 29 -1.74 18.01 26.95
N GLY A 30 -1.74 16.90 26.21
CA GLY A 30 -2.88 16.00 26.08
C GLY A 30 -3.91 16.44 25.04
N TYR A 31 -3.61 17.41 24.19
CA TYR A 31 -4.42 17.67 23.00
C TYR A 31 -4.36 16.48 22.05
N SER A 32 -5.48 16.14 21.43
CA SER A 32 -5.62 15.06 20.44
C SER A 32 -5.17 15.54 19.05
N ALA A 33 -4.90 14.59 18.15
CA ALA A 33 -4.60 14.92 16.76
C ALA A 33 -5.76 15.67 16.08
N GLN A 34 -7.00 15.33 16.41
CA GLN A 34 -8.19 15.99 15.86
C GLN A 34 -8.29 17.46 16.32
N GLU A 35 -8.00 17.74 17.59
CA GLU A 35 -7.91 19.11 18.11
C GLU A 35 -6.80 19.90 17.41
N CYS A 36 -5.63 19.28 17.17
CA CYS A 36 -4.55 19.91 16.40
C CYS A 36 -4.98 20.24 14.97
N LYS A 37 -5.63 19.29 14.27
CA LYS A 37 -6.15 19.50 12.91
C LYS A 37 -7.18 20.63 12.84
N ALA A 38 -8.11 20.70 13.80
CA ALA A 38 -9.11 21.76 13.85
C ALA A 38 -8.50 23.16 14.02
N ALA A 39 -7.28 23.23 14.56
CA ALA A 39 -6.50 24.45 14.70
C ALA A 39 -5.43 24.62 13.61
N GLU A 40 -5.50 23.84 12.52
CA GLU A 40 -4.54 23.86 11.40
C GLU A 40 -3.08 23.56 11.83
N VAL A 41 -2.91 22.84 12.95
CA VAL A 41 -1.61 22.34 13.43
C VAL A 41 -1.39 20.94 12.87
N SER A 42 -0.26 20.71 12.18
CA SER A 42 0.07 19.40 11.63
C SER A 42 0.20 18.36 12.75
N ALA A 43 -0.55 17.26 12.62
CA ALA A 43 -0.45 16.13 13.54
C ALA A 43 0.95 15.49 13.51
N ARG A 44 1.62 15.47 12.36
CA ARG A 44 2.97 14.93 12.25
C ARG A 44 3.98 15.82 13.00
N GLU A 45 3.88 17.14 12.85
CA GLU A 45 4.74 18.09 13.57
C GLU A 45 4.48 18.07 15.08
N ALA A 46 3.24 17.80 15.49
CA ALA A 46 2.88 17.56 16.89
C ALA A 46 3.41 16.23 17.44
N GLY A 47 4.00 15.38 16.59
CA GLY A 47 4.60 14.11 16.99
C GLY A 47 3.60 12.98 17.16
N PHE A 48 2.40 13.08 16.57
CA PHE A 48 1.53 11.93 16.44
C PHE A 48 2.12 10.94 15.43
N SER A 49 1.92 9.65 15.71
CA SER A 49 2.16 8.58 14.76
C SER A 49 0.97 8.45 13.80
N ALA A 50 1.19 7.82 12.65
CA ALA A 50 0.09 7.53 11.72
C ALA A 50 -0.98 6.61 12.36
N ALA A 51 -0.61 5.72 13.29
CA ALA A 51 -1.55 4.89 14.04
C ALA A 51 -2.46 5.73 14.96
N GLU A 52 -1.89 6.71 15.67
CA GLU A 52 -2.67 7.66 16.48
C GLU A 52 -3.58 8.50 15.59
N ALA A 53 -3.07 8.99 14.44
CA ALA A 53 -3.88 9.73 13.48
C ALA A 53 -5.04 8.88 12.94
N LYS A 54 -4.80 7.61 12.59
CA LYS A 54 -5.83 6.67 12.13
C LYS A 54 -6.90 6.42 13.19
N TYR A 55 -6.47 6.21 14.44
CA TYR A 55 -7.39 6.01 15.57
C TYR A 55 -8.30 7.23 15.78
N GLU A 56 -7.78 8.44 15.58
CA GLU A 56 -8.50 9.71 15.63
C GLU A 56 -9.26 10.02 14.32
N GLY A 57 -9.32 9.08 13.37
CA GLY A 57 -10.16 9.15 12.17
C GLY A 57 -9.56 9.94 11.00
N PHE A 58 -8.24 10.16 10.97
CA PHE A 58 -7.59 10.78 9.82
C PHE A 58 -7.63 9.84 8.62
N THR A 59 -7.88 10.41 7.44
CA THR A 59 -7.76 9.67 6.17
C THR A 59 -6.31 9.62 5.70
N VAL A 60 -6.00 8.71 4.76
CA VAL A 60 -4.66 8.66 4.15
C VAL A 60 -4.28 10.00 3.51
N ALA A 61 -5.20 10.65 2.78
CA ALA A 61 -4.93 11.93 2.13
C ALA A 61 -4.52 13.00 3.16
N GLU A 62 -5.23 13.07 4.29
CA GLU A 62 -4.92 14.01 5.37
C GLU A 62 -3.57 13.70 6.03
N CYS A 63 -3.20 12.42 6.14
CA CYS A 63 -1.87 12.03 6.59
C CYS A 63 -0.78 12.42 5.58
N VAL A 64 -1.01 12.25 4.28
CA VAL A 64 -0.06 12.69 3.25
C VAL A 64 0.11 14.21 3.28
N GLU A 65 -0.97 14.98 3.44
CA GLU A 65 -0.92 16.45 3.58
C GLU A 65 -0.20 16.88 4.86
N ALA A 66 -0.41 16.16 5.98
CA ALA A 66 0.34 16.37 7.22
C ALA A 66 1.81 15.92 7.10
N GLY A 67 2.17 15.30 5.97
CA GLY A 67 3.52 14.98 5.58
C GLY A 67 3.97 13.57 5.94
N TYR A 68 3.10 12.66 6.39
CA TYR A 68 3.46 11.25 6.67
C TYR A 68 3.95 10.53 5.41
N SER A 69 4.95 9.66 5.55
CA SER A 69 5.47 8.87 4.43
C SER A 69 4.57 7.67 4.14
N PRO A 70 4.61 7.09 2.92
CA PRO A 70 3.89 5.87 2.60
C PRO A 70 4.12 4.72 3.59
N SER A 71 5.36 4.53 4.04
CA SER A 71 5.69 3.51 5.05
C SER A 71 5.07 3.81 6.41
N ASP A 72 5.01 5.09 6.82
CA ASP A 72 4.34 5.49 8.06
C ASP A 72 2.85 5.09 8.01
N LEU A 73 2.20 5.18 6.83
CA LEU A 73 0.79 4.80 6.67
C LEU A 73 0.57 3.30 6.86
N LYS A 74 1.39 2.46 6.23
CA LYS A 74 1.32 1.00 6.44
C LYS A 74 1.58 0.64 7.90
N ASP A 75 2.62 1.19 8.51
CA ASP A 75 2.94 0.97 9.93
C ASP A 75 1.85 1.51 10.86
N GLY A 76 1.16 2.58 10.44
CA GLY A 76 -0.03 3.14 11.08
C GLY A 76 -1.29 2.27 10.94
N GLY A 77 -1.21 1.19 10.17
CA GLY A 77 -2.29 0.24 9.95
C GLY A 77 -3.30 0.67 8.89
N TYR A 78 -3.00 1.68 8.05
CA TYR A 78 -3.78 1.95 6.85
C TYR A 78 -3.68 0.77 5.87
N SER A 79 -4.78 0.46 5.18
CA SER A 79 -4.87 -0.63 4.21
C SER A 79 -4.33 -0.20 2.85
N ALA A 80 -3.97 -1.15 1.99
CA ALA A 80 -3.55 -0.85 0.63
C ALA A 80 -4.65 -0.14 -0.19
N GLN A 81 -5.93 -0.52 0.00
CA GLN A 81 -7.08 0.16 -0.61
C GLN A 81 -7.21 1.62 -0.14
N GLU A 82 -7.00 1.89 1.16
CA GLU A 82 -7.01 3.26 1.68
C GLU A 82 -5.88 4.09 1.05
N CYS A 83 -4.69 3.50 0.89
CA CYS A 83 -3.56 4.13 0.19
C CYS A 83 -3.89 4.42 -1.28
N LYS A 84 -4.43 3.43 -1.99
CA LYS A 84 -4.83 3.56 -3.39
C LYS A 84 -5.87 4.66 -3.61
N ALA A 85 -6.87 4.76 -2.72
CA ALA A 85 -7.90 5.80 -2.79
C ALA A 85 -7.33 7.22 -2.66
N ALA A 86 -6.16 7.36 -2.03
CA ALA A 86 -5.42 8.60 -1.90
C ALA A 86 -4.22 8.70 -2.87
N GLU A 87 -4.19 7.87 -3.92
CA GLU A 87 -3.12 7.82 -4.93
C GLU A 87 -1.72 7.55 -4.35
N VAL A 88 -1.64 6.92 -3.19
CA VAL A 88 -0.39 6.47 -2.57
C VAL A 88 -0.04 5.08 -3.10
N SER A 89 1.17 4.93 -3.65
CA SER A 89 1.66 3.64 -4.14
C SER A 89 1.74 2.61 -3.02
N ALA A 90 1.03 1.49 -3.19
CA ALA A 90 1.10 0.38 -2.25
C ALA A 90 2.52 -0.21 -2.15
N ARG A 91 3.29 -0.18 -3.24
CA ARG A 91 4.68 -0.63 -3.25
C ARG A 91 5.59 0.29 -2.45
N GLU A 92 5.44 1.61 -2.60
CA GLU A 92 6.20 2.59 -1.81
C GLU A 92 5.83 2.53 -0.33
N ALA A 93 4.57 2.23 0.00
CA ALA A 93 4.12 1.96 1.36
C ALA A 93 4.65 0.63 1.93
N GLY A 94 5.29 -0.20 1.10
CA GLY A 94 5.90 -1.46 1.52
C GLY A 94 4.92 -2.63 1.61
N PHE A 95 3.75 -2.56 0.99
CA PHE A 95 2.88 -3.73 0.82
C PHE A 95 3.53 -4.73 -0.15
N SER A 96 3.31 -6.00 0.13
CA SER A 96 3.64 -7.11 -0.77
C SER A 96 2.49 -7.39 -1.75
N ALA A 97 2.79 -8.05 -2.86
CA ALA A 97 1.79 -8.51 -3.83
C ALA A 97 0.70 -9.40 -3.17
N ALA A 98 1.06 -10.20 -2.16
CA ALA A 98 0.11 -11.03 -1.41
C ALA A 98 -0.87 -10.19 -0.58
N GLU A 99 -0.38 -9.14 0.09
CA GLU A 99 -1.21 -8.24 0.88
C GLU A 99 -2.21 -7.49 0.00
N VAL A 100 -1.75 -6.93 -1.12
CA VAL A 100 -2.63 -6.19 -2.04
C VAL A 100 -3.60 -7.11 -2.77
N MET A 101 -3.21 -8.36 -3.09
CA MET A 101 -4.13 -9.37 -3.61
C MET A 101 -5.26 -9.66 -2.61
N ALA A 102 -4.92 -9.86 -1.33
CA ALA A 102 -5.91 -10.13 -0.30
C ALA A 102 -6.91 -8.96 -0.13
N GLU A 103 -6.48 -7.75 -0.48
CA GLU A 103 -7.32 -6.55 -0.56
C GLU A 103 -7.98 -6.34 -1.94
N GLY A 104 -7.86 -7.29 -2.87
CA GLY A 104 -8.57 -7.30 -4.14
C GLY A 104 -7.91 -6.49 -5.27
N PHE A 105 -6.62 -6.19 -5.19
CA PHE A 105 -5.90 -5.55 -6.29
C PHE A 105 -5.82 -6.50 -7.49
N THR A 106 -6.00 -5.96 -8.69
CA THR A 106 -5.78 -6.71 -9.93
C THR A 106 -4.29 -6.76 -10.29
N ALA A 107 -3.88 -7.72 -11.12
CA ALA A 107 -2.50 -7.76 -11.63
C ALA A 107 -2.12 -6.48 -12.39
N GLN A 108 -3.09 -5.80 -13.02
CA GLN A 108 -2.87 -4.54 -13.74
C GLN A 108 -2.50 -3.43 -12.76
N GLU A 109 -3.25 -3.32 -11.67
CA GLU A 109 -2.98 -2.33 -10.61
C GLU A 109 -1.63 -2.60 -9.94
N CYS A 110 -1.27 -3.87 -9.74
CA CYS A 110 0.05 -4.21 -9.22
C CYS A 110 1.18 -3.88 -10.20
N LYS A 111 0.97 -4.09 -11.51
CA LYS A 111 1.93 -3.71 -12.55
C LYS A 111 2.12 -2.18 -12.60
N GLU A 112 1.05 -1.40 -12.43
CA GLU A 112 1.09 0.06 -12.43
C GLU A 112 1.90 0.65 -11.26
N VAL A 113 2.05 -0.09 -10.17
CA VAL A 113 2.90 0.28 -9.03
C VAL A 113 4.21 -0.51 -8.98
N ASP A 114 4.65 -1.03 -10.13
CA ASP A 114 5.95 -1.69 -10.34
C ASP A 114 6.18 -2.99 -9.54
N PHE A 115 5.13 -3.75 -9.19
CA PHE A 115 5.35 -5.14 -8.77
C PHE A 115 5.83 -5.98 -9.95
N SER A 116 6.89 -6.76 -9.72
CA SER A 116 7.42 -7.68 -10.71
C SER A 116 6.54 -8.91 -10.89
N ALA A 117 6.66 -9.57 -12.04
CA ALA A 117 5.92 -10.79 -12.32
C ALA A 117 6.21 -11.91 -11.29
N VAL A 118 7.44 -11.97 -10.76
CA VAL A 118 7.83 -12.90 -9.69
C VAL A 118 7.09 -12.59 -8.39
N GLU A 119 7.00 -11.30 -8.02
CA GLU A 119 6.23 -10.88 -6.85
C GLU A 119 4.75 -11.21 -7.02
N LEU A 120 4.18 -11.02 -8.21
CA LEU A 120 2.79 -11.41 -8.49
C LEU A 120 2.58 -12.92 -8.31
N LYS A 121 3.46 -13.76 -8.86
CA LYS A 121 3.37 -15.21 -8.66
C LYS A 121 3.44 -15.57 -7.17
N ILE A 122 4.41 -15.02 -6.43
CA ILE A 122 4.55 -15.23 -4.98
C ILE A 122 3.31 -14.73 -4.23
N GLY A 123 2.72 -13.63 -4.70
CA GLY A 123 1.50 -13.02 -4.18
C GLY A 123 0.25 -13.86 -4.40
N GLY A 124 0.31 -14.88 -5.27
CA GLY A 124 -0.80 -15.78 -5.57
C GLY A 124 -1.51 -15.50 -6.89
N TYR A 125 -1.01 -14.55 -7.70
CA TYR A 125 -1.58 -14.29 -9.02
C TYR A 125 -1.30 -15.47 -9.94
N SER A 126 -2.25 -15.78 -10.81
CA SER A 126 -2.14 -16.88 -11.76
C SER A 126 -1.35 -16.48 -13.00
N ALA A 127 -0.97 -17.48 -13.80
CA ALA A 127 -0.37 -17.23 -15.10
C ALA A 127 -1.31 -16.44 -16.01
N GLN A 128 -2.63 -16.66 -15.93
CA GLN A 128 -3.62 -15.89 -16.68
C GLN A 128 -3.58 -14.41 -16.31
N ASP A 129 -3.53 -14.10 -15.01
CA ASP A 129 -3.45 -12.71 -14.55
C ASP A 129 -2.21 -12.00 -15.12
N CYS A 130 -1.05 -12.68 -15.15
CA CYS A 130 0.15 -12.17 -15.79
C CYS A 130 0.00 -12.02 -17.31
N LYS A 131 -0.70 -12.95 -17.98
CA LYS A 131 -0.98 -12.89 -19.42
C LYS A 131 -1.76 -11.64 -19.79
N GLU A 132 -2.82 -11.34 -19.02
CA GLU A 132 -3.72 -10.22 -19.28
C GLU A 132 -3.04 -8.85 -19.17
N VAL A 133 -1.90 -8.80 -18.47
CA VAL A 133 -1.12 -7.57 -18.26
C VAL A 133 0.24 -7.62 -18.94
N ASP A 134 0.43 -8.49 -19.94
CA ASP A 134 1.68 -8.61 -20.72
C ASP A 134 2.94 -8.83 -19.86
N LEU A 135 2.81 -9.51 -18.72
CA LEU A 135 3.94 -9.94 -17.91
C LEU A 135 4.34 -11.36 -18.29
N SER A 136 5.65 -11.59 -18.47
CA SER A 136 6.17 -12.89 -18.88
C SER A 136 5.92 -13.94 -17.79
N ALA A 137 5.05 -14.91 -18.08
CA ALA A 137 4.78 -16.02 -17.17
C ALA A 137 6.05 -16.86 -16.89
N LYS A 138 6.97 -16.95 -17.85
CA LYS A 138 8.24 -17.67 -17.62
C LYS A 138 9.17 -16.92 -16.68
N GLU A 139 9.27 -15.59 -16.82
CA GLU A 139 10.10 -14.77 -15.92
C GLU A 139 9.51 -14.68 -14.51
N ALA A 140 8.17 -14.72 -14.40
CA ALA A 140 7.48 -14.90 -13.13
C ALA A 140 7.78 -16.25 -12.45
N GLY A 141 8.32 -17.21 -13.21
CA GLY A 141 8.65 -18.55 -12.74
C GLY A 141 7.49 -19.52 -12.77
N PHE A 142 6.42 -19.27 -13.54
CA PHE A 142 5.39 -20.28 -13.78
C PHE A 142 5.97 -21.52 -14.48
N SER A 143 5.37 -22.67 -14.23
CA SER A 143 5.61 -23.87 -15.03
C SER A 143 4.75 -23.83 -16.29
N SER A 144 5.06 -24.71 -17.25
CA SER A 144 4.25 -24.89 -18.45
C SER A 144 2.84 -25.41 -18.14
N ASP A 145 2.65 -26.26 -17.12
CA ASP A 145 1.30 -26.69 -16.72
C ASP A 145 0.48 -25.54 -16.10
N GLU A 146 1.11 -24.67 -15.31
CA GLU A 146 0.49 -23.44 -14.79
C GLU A 146 0.12 -22.49 -15.94
N CYS A 147 1.00 -22.32 -16.93
CA CYS A 147 0.71 -21.55 -18.14
C CYS A 147 -0.48 -22.16 -18.92
N ARG A 148 -0.52 -23.49 -19.07
CA ARG A 148 -1.63 -24.16 -19.76
C ARG A 148 -2.95 -23.92 -19.05
N ALA A 149 -2.96 -24.07 -17.71
CA ALA A 149 -4.13 -23.79 -16.90
C ALA A 149 -4.56 -22.31 -16.99
N GLY A 150 -3.59 -21.39 -17.15
CA GLY A 150 -3.81 -19.97 -17.40
C GLY A 150 -4.14 -19.60 -18.85
N GLY A 151 -4.42 -20.57 -19.72
CA GLY A 151 -4.87 -20.32 -21.10
C GLY A 151 -3.76 -19.92 -22.08
N PHE A 152 -2.50 -20.22 -21.77
CA PHE A 152 -1.42 -20.12 -22.76
C PHE A 152 -1.45 -21.30 -23.72
N THR A 153 -1.21 -21.04 -25.01
CA THR A 153 -1.00 -22.08 -26.04
C THR A 153 0.43 -22.63 -26.01
N ALA A 154 0.67 -23.76 -26.67
CA ALA A 154 2.02 -24.33 -26.76
C ALA A 154 3.00 -23.38 -27.47
N ASP A 155 2.52 -22.69 -28.51
CA ASP A 155 3.30 -21.71 -29.27
C ASP A 155 3.60 -20.45 -28.43
N GLU A 156 2.66 -19.97 -27.62
CA GLU A 156 2.92 -18.86 -26.69
C GLU A 156 3.96 -19.26 -25.64
N CYS A 157 3.87 -20.45 -25.05
CA CYS A 157 4.90 -20.94 -24.14
C CYS A 157 6.27 -21.06 -24.83
N LYS A 158 6.29 -21.52 -26.09
CA LYS A 158 7.54 -21.57 -26.86
C LYS A 158 8.12 -20.16 -27.10
N ALA A 159 7.28 -19.17 -27.38
CA ALA A 159 7.69 -17.78 -27.55
C ALA A 159 8.22 -17.16 -26.23
N LEU A 160 7.64 -17.54 -25.09
CA LEU A 160 8.16 -17.21 -23.75
C LEU A 160 9.46 -17.95 -23.41
N GLY A 161 9.89 -18.88 -24.25
CA GLY A 161 11.17 -19.58 -24.15
C GLY A 161 11.11 -20.92 -23.40
N TYR A 162 9.94 -21.48 -23.09
CA TYR A 162 9.87 -22.84 -22.55
C TYR A 162 10.41 -23.84 -23.58
N SER A 163 11.19 -24.80 -23.11
CA SER A 163 11.72 -25.87 -23.95
C SER A 163 10.60 -26.82 -24.40
N PRO A 164 10.77 -27.55 -25.51
CA PRO A 164 9.80 -28.57 -25.94
C PRO A 164 9.55 -29.65 -24.88
N ALA A 165 10.55 -29.95 -24.06
CA ALA A 165 10.42 -30.91 -22.96
C ALA A 165 9.50 -30.36 -21.85
N GLU A 166 9.68 -29.08 -21.47
CA GLU A 166 8.81 -28.39 -20.50
C GLU A 166 7.38 -28.27 -21.04
N ILE A 167 7.20 -27.86 -22.30
CA ILE A 167 5.86 -27.77 -22.93
C ILE A 167 5.19 -29.16 -22.93
N LYS A 168 5.91 -30.20 -23.33
CA LYS A 168 5.37 -31.57 -23.28
C LYS A 168 5.03 -32.02 -21.85
N SER A 169 5.88 -31.72 -20.86
CA SER A 169 5.59 -32.06 -19.45
C SER A 169 4.43 -31.26 -18.88
N GLY A 170 4.19 -30.05 -19.39
CA GLY A 170 3.03 -29.22 -19.07
C GLY A 170 1.70 -29.78 -19.59
N GLY A 171 1.76 -30.85 -20.38
CA GLY A 171 0.59 -31.58 -20.88
C GLY A 171 0.02 -31.04 -22.18
N TYR A 172 0.74 -30.17 -22.89
CA TYR A 172 0.32 -29.69 -24.21
C TYR A 172 0.30 -30.83 -25.25
N SER A 173 -0.77 -30.88 -26.02
CA SER A 173 -0.95 -31.79 -27.16
C SER A 173 -0.63 -31.07 -28.48
N ALA A 174 -0.61 -31.81 -29.60
CA ALA A 174 -0.37 -31.22 -30.92
C ALA A 174 -1.53 -30.33 -31.43
N GLN A 175 -2.62 -30.20 -30.67
CA GLN A 175 -3.77 -29.35 -30.98
C GLN A 175 -3.81 -28.08 -30.12
N ASP A 176 -2.94 -27.98 -29.10
CA ASP A 176 -2.78 -26.83 -28.21
C ASP A 176 -1.61 -25.93 -28.66
#